data_AF-A0A413CHC1-F1
#
_entry.id   AF-A0A413CHC1-F1
#
_cell.length_a   1.000
_cell.length_b   1.000
_cell.length_c   1.000
_cell.angle_alpha   90.00
_cell.angle_beta   90.00
_cell.angle_gamma   90.00
#
_symmetry.space_group_name_H-M   'P 1'
#
loop_
_entity.id
_entity.type
_entity.pdbx_description
1 polymer ?
#
loop_
_entity_poly.entity_id
_entity_poly.type
_entity_poly.pdbx_seq_one_letter_code
_entity_poly.pdbx_strand_id
1 'polypeptide(L)'
;MPHIYQIDPAWSELPYAGGTIRQNACGPTCLTMVYIFKTGRTDMTPVDMCALSEAGNYAPTGATEWSFMTSGAWQLGLNATELHIDRSSITQALRSGAPIIASVRPGTFTSVGHYIVLWGIDDADQVGVYDPNSASRSARRWGVVEVLNEIEAMWAYY
;
A
#
# COMPACT_ATOMS: atom_id res chain seq x y z
N MET A 1 9.23 -8.00 4.56
CA MET A 1 8.25 -6.90 4.56
C MET A 1 7.89 -6.60 6.00
N PRO A 2 8.07 -5.37 6.52
CA PRO A 2 7.51 -5.00 7.82
C PRO A 2 6.00 -4.84 7.72
N HIS A 3 5.30 -5.06 8.83
CA HIS A 3 3.86 -4.84 8.92
C HIS A 3 3.59 -3.62 9.79
N ILE A 4 3.07 -2.55 9.18
CA ILE A 4 2.83 -1.25 9.83
C ILE A 4 1.36 -0.90 9.67
N TYR A 5 0.75 -0.41 10.74
CA TYR A 5 -0.67 -0.03 10.75
C TYR A 5 -0.84 1.48 10.78
N GLN A 6 -1.75 2.02 9.97
CA GLN A 6 -2.11 3.44 10.05
C GLN A 6 -2.90 3.75 11.33
N ILE A 7 -3.46 2.71 11.96
CA ILE A 7 -4.25 2.78 13.20
C ILE A 7 -3.40 2.70 14.48
N ASP A 8 -2.07 2.69 14.37
CA ASP A 8 -1.16 2.64 15.52
C ASP A 8 -1.28 3.91 16.38
N PRO A 9 -1.46 3.79 17.71
CA PRO A 9 -1.62 4.94 18.61
C PRO A 9 -0.47 5.96 18.57
N ALA A 10 0.72 5.56 18.14
CA ALA A 10 1.87 6.47 18.04
C ALA A 10 1.66 7.61 17.02
N TRP A 11 0.77 7.42 16.03
CA TRP A 11 0.54 8.41 14.97
C TRP A 11 -0.91 8.53 14.49
N SER A 12 -1.80 7.61 14.85
CA SER A 12 -3.14 7.50 14.25
C SER A 12 -3.98 8.78 14.32
N GLU A 13 -3.78 9.60 15.36
CA GLU A 13 -4.52 10.84 15.59
C GLU A 13 -3.82 12.10 15.04
N LEU A 14 -2.64 11.96 14.43
CA LEU A 14 -1.96 13.06 13.78
C LEU A 14 -2.67 13.46 12.47
N PRO A 15 -2.62 14.75 12.09
CA PRO A 15 -3.32 15.24 10.91
C PRO A 15 -2.71 14.70 9.62
N TYR A 16 -3.57 14.41 8.64
CA TYR A 16 -3.17 14.11 7.26
C TYR A 16 -4.35 14.30 6.31
N ALA A 17 -4.13 15.01 5.19
CA ALA A 17 -5.10 15.13 4.11
C ALA A 17 -6.49 15.61 4.60
N GLY A 18 -6.54 16.66 5.42
CA GLY A 18 -7.80 17.19 5.97
C GLY A 18 -8.52 16.31 7.01
N GLY A 19 -7.95 15.15 7.36
CA GLY A 19 -8.41 14.27 8.43
C GLY A 19 -7.24 13.83 9.31
N THR A 20 -7.23 12.56 9.73
CA THR A 20 -6.12 11.97 10.48
C THR A 20 -5.43 10.84 9.73
N ILE A 21 -4.25 10.44 10.19
CA ILE A 21 -3.52 9.27 9.67
C ILE A 21 -4.39 8.00 9.75
N ARG A 22 -5.13 7.81 10.84
CA ARG A 22 -6.10 6.72 10.99
C ARG A 22 -7.06 6.64 9.81
N GLN A 23 -7.55 7.78 9.34
CA GLN A 23 -8.60 7.85 8.33
C GLN A 23 -8.01 7.76 6.92
N ASN A 24 -6.95 8.52 6.65
CA ASN A 24 -6.59 8.88 5.28
C ASN A 24 -5.23 8.32 4.82
N ALA A 25 -4.40 7.78 5.73
CA ALA A 25 -3.00 7.45 5.42
C ALA A 25 -2.76 6.00 4.98
N CYS A 26 -3.74 5.33 4.37
CA CYS A 26 -3.54 3.98 3.84
C CYS A 26 -2.43 3.91 2.79
N GLY A 27 -2.39 4.87 1.87
CA GLY A 27 -1.33 4.99 0.85
C GLY A 27 0.06 5.18 1.47
N PRO A 28 0.31 6.25 2.27
CA PRO A 28 1.59 6.49 2.93
C PRO A 28 2.05 5.33 3.81
N THR A 29 1.13 4.68 4.52
CA THR A 29 1.47 3.51 5.35
C THR A 29 1.91 2.33 4.48
N CYS A 30 1.21 2.06 3.37
CA CYS A 30 1.62 1.04 2.40
C CYS A 30 2.99 1.33 1.80
N LEU A 31 3.22 2.59 1.37
CA LEU A 31 4.49 2.99 0.79
C LEU A 31 5.62 2.91 1.81
N THR A 32 5.36 3.20 3.09
CA THR A 32 6.33 3.04 4.18
C THR A 32 6.78 1.59 4.32
N MET A 33 5.83 0.64 4.29
CA MET A 33 6.16 -0.79 4.34
C MET A 33 7.06 -1.21 3.17
N VAL A 34 6.71 -0.79 1.95
CA VAL A 34 7.49 -1.09 0.75
C VAL A 34 8.87 -0.42 0.78
N TYR A 35 8.94 0.85 1.20
CA TYR A 35 10.18 1.60 1.32
C TYR A 35 11.19 0.90 2.23
N ILE A 36 10.77 0.52 3.44
CA ILE A 36 11.62 -0.21 4.38
C ILE A 36 12.04 -1.55 3.79
N PHE A 37 11.10 -2.27 3.16
CA PHE A 37 11.40 -3.58 2.57
C PHE A 37 12.44 -3.50 1.45
N LYS A 38 12.35 -2.50 0.57
CA LYS A 38 13.23 -2.37 -0.60
C LYS A 38 14.58 -1.75 -0.27
N THR A 39 14.63 -0.83 0.70
CA THR A 39 15.85 -0.07 1.00
C THR A 39 16.57 -0.51 2.27
N GLY A 40 15.88 -1.23 3.16
CA GLY A 40 16.37 -1.53 4.51
C GLY A 40 16.42 -0.31 5.45
N ARG A 41 16.03 0.88 4.97
CA ARG A 41 16.03 2.11 5.77
C ARG A 41 14.74 2.25 6.55
N THR A 42 14.84 2.77 7.77
CA THR A 42 13.72 3.01 8.69
C THR A 42 13.62 4.48 9.08
N ASP A 43 14.19 5.36 8.28
CA ASP A 43 14.23 6.83 8.45
C ASP A 43 12.94 7.52 8.00
N MET A 44 12.02 6.79 7.36
CA MET A 44 10.69 7.27 6.98
C MET A 44 9.63 6.49 7.75
N THR A 45 8.96 7.14 8.70
CA THR A 45 7.76 6.61 9.37
C THR A 45 6.50 6.92 8.54
N PRO A 46 5.31 6.40 8.91
CA PRO A 46 4.06 6.84 8.28
C PRO A 46 3.84 8.35 8.37
N VAL A 47 4.31 9.01 9.44
CA VAL A 47 4.22 10.46 9.61
C VAL A 47 5.09 11.19 8.59
N ASP A 48 6.34 10.75 8.40
CA ASP A 48 7.26 11.35 7.41
C ASP A 48 6.76 11.12 5.99
N MET A 49 6.17 9.95 5.72
CA MET A 49 5.59 9.61 4.42
C MET A 49 4.33 10.45 4.12
N CYS A 50 3.51 10.73 5.13
CA CYS A 50 2.39 11.67 5.04
C CYS A 50 2.89 13.10 4.72
N ALA A 51 3.91 13.57 5.43
CA ALA A 51 4.50 14.89 5.18
C ALA A 51 5.08 15.00 3.75
N LEU A 52 5.75 13.96 3.26
CA LEU A 52 6.24 13.90 1.88
C LEU A 52 5.08 13.97 0.88
N SER A 53 4.00 13.23 1.13
CA SER A 53 2.79 13.25 0.30
C SER A 53 2.19 14.65 0.21
N GLU A 54 2.01 15.34 1.35
CA GLU A 54 1.44 16.69 1.38
C GLU A 54 2.35 17.72 0.72
N ALA A 55 3.66 17.67 0.99
CA ALA A 55 4.65 18.56 0.37
C ALA A 55 4.68 18.40 -1.17
N GLY A 56 4.43 17.19 -1.67
CA GLY A 56 4.33 16.90 -3.10
C GLY A 56 2.94 17.14 -3.71
N ASN A 57 1.98 17.67 -2.94
CA ASN A 57 0.59 17.87 -3.36
C ASN A 57 -0.10 16.56 -3.83
N TYR A 58 0.19 15.46 -3.14
CA TYR A 58 -0.39 14.14 -3.40
C TYR A 58 -1.58 13.78 -2.50
N ALA A 59 -2.10 14.74 -1.73
CA ALA A 59 -3.32 14.53 -0.96
C ALA A 59 -4.32 15.71 -0.97
N PRO A 60 -4.54 16.40 -2.12
CA PRO A 60 -5.39 17.60 -2.15
C PRO A 60 -6.89 17.28 -2.00
N THR A 61 -7.30 16.03 -2.23
CA THR A 61 -8.72 15.59 -2.27
C THR A 61 -9.20 14.97 -0.96
N GLY A 62 -8.37 14.98 0.08
CA GLY A 62 -8.69 14.33 1.36
C GLY A 62 -8.32 12.84 1.43
N ALA A 63 -7.65 12.33 0.39
CA ALA A 63 -7.07 10.99 0.33
C ALA A 63 -5.74 11.06 -0.44
N THR A 64 -4.98 9.97 -0.39
CA THR A 64 -3.69 9.90 -1.12
C THR A 64 -3.93 9.58 -2.60
N GLU A 65 -3.39 10.42 -3.48
CA GLU A 65 -3.46 10.28 -4.93
C GLU A 65 -2.60 9.12 -5.44
N TRP A 66 -3.05 8.47 -6.52
CA TRP A 66 -2.31 7.37 -7.17
C TRP A 66 -0.91 7.79 -7.62
N SER A 67 -0.72 9.05 -8.01
CA SER A 67 0.58 9.58 -8.42
C SER A 67 1.62 9.54 -7.29
N PHE A 68 1.22 9.40 -6.03
CA PHE A 68 2.16 9.17 -4.92
C PHE A 68 2.84 7.79 -5.02
N MET A 69 2.12 6.78 -5.53
CA MET A 69 2.63 5.41 -5.69
C MET A 69 3.72 5.32 -6.77
N THR A 70 3.80 6.32 -7.66
CA THR A 70 4.80 6.37 -8.74
C THR A 70 5.77 7.52 -8.55
N SER A 71 5.30 8.76 -8.69
CA SER A 71 6.14 9.96 -8.61
C SER A 71 6.65 10.22 -7.20
N GLY A 72 5.82 9.98 -6.18
CA GLY A 72 6.25 10.04 -4.78
C GLY A 72 7.26 8.94 -4.43
N ALA A 73 6.98 7.71 -4.86
CA ALA A 73 7.91 6.59 -4.72
C ALA A 73 9.28 6.85 -5.36
N TRP A 74 9.31 7.48 -6.54
CA TRP A 74 10.56 7.83 -7.22
C TRP A 74 11.43 8.81 -6.42
N GLN A 75 10.82 9.77 -5.72
CA GLN A 75 11.54 10.71 -4.83
C GLN A 75 12.23 9.99 -3.66
N LEU A 76 11.72 8.82 -3.26
CA LEU A 76 12.31 7.97 -2.22
C LEU A 76 13.43 7.05 -2.76
N GLY A 77 13.70 7.11 -4.07
CA GLY A 77 14.62 6.21 -4.76
C GLY A 77 14.03 4.83 -5.06
N LEU A 78 12.70 4.68 -5.04
CA LEU A 78 12.03 3.44 -5.40
C LEU A 78 11.71 3.39 -6.89
N ASN A 79 11.81 2.20 -7.49
CA ASN A 79 11.39 1.96 -8.86
C ASN A 79 9.98 1.35 -8.88
N ALA A 80 8.97 2.20 -9.09
CA ALA A 80 7.57 1.79 -9.16
C ALA A 80 7.11 1.62 -10.62
N THR A 81 6.36 0.56 -10.89
CA THR A 81 5.77 0.29 -12.21
C THR A 81 4.29 -0.06 -12.03
N GLU A 82 3.42 0.72 -12.67
CA GLU A 82 1.99 0.39 -12.74
C GLU A 82 1.79 -0.89 -13.55
N LEU A 83 0.94 -1.78 -13.05
CA LEU A 83 0.70 -3.09 -13.66
C LEU A 83 -0.70 -3.18 -14.28
N HIS A 84 -0.84 -4.04 -15.28
CA HIS A 84 -2.14 -4.47 -15.77
C HIS A 84 -2.88 -5.27 -14.70
N ILE A 85 -4.18 -5.00 -14.53
CA ILE A 85 -5.04 -5.65 -13.52
C ILE A 85 -5.44 -7.05 -14.01
N ASP A 86 -4.48 -7.97 -13.95
CA ASP A 86 -4.67 -9.38 -14.26
C ASP A 86 -3.85 -10.27 -13.33
N ARG A 87 -4.24 -11.55 -13.27
CA ARG A 87 -3.58 -12.55 -12.41
C ARG A 87 -2.11 -12.72 -12.76
N SER A 88 -1.75 -12.72 -14.05
CA SER A 88 -0.36 -12.93 -14.49
C SER A 88 0.58 -11.85 -13.97
N SER A 89 0.17 -10.59 -14.01
CA SER A 89 0.94 -9.44 -13.55
C SER A 89 1.18 -9.52 -12.05
N ILE A 90 0.16 -9.85 -11.25
CA ILE A 90 0.30 -10.07 -9.81
C ILE A 90 1.28 -11.22 -9.53
N THR A 91 1.05 -12.38 -10.13
CA THR A 91 1.87 -13.57 -9.89
C THR A 91 3.32 -13.35 -10.31
N GLN A 92 3.58 -12.72 -11.46
CA GLN A 92 4.92 -12.47 -11.95
C GLN A 92 5.70 -11.52 -11.03
N ALA A 93 5.09 -10.39 -10.66
CA ALA A 93 5.72 -9.43 -9.76
C ALA A 93 6.02 -10.06 -8.39
N LEU A 94 5.03 -10.70 -7.76
CA LEU A 94 5.21 -11.31 -6.43
C LEU A 94 6.23 -12.46 -6.45
N ARG A 95 6.26 -13.30 -7.49
CA ARG A 95 7.25 -14.38 -7.61
C ARG A 95 8.66 -13.86 -7.89
N SER A 96 8.81 -12.67 -8.48
CA SER A 96 10.11 -11.99 -8.63
C SER A 96 10.61 -11.34 -7.33
N GLY A 97 9.80 -11.36 -6.26
CA GLY A 97 10.11 -10.70 -4.99
C GLY A 97 9.74 -9.21 -4.93
N ALA A 98 9.08 -8.68 -5.97
CA ALA A 98 8.58 -7.32 -5.98
C ALA A 98 7.23 -7.24 -5.24
N PRO A 99 7.10 -6.46 -4.14
CA PRO A 99 5.81 -6.24 -3.52
C PRO A 99 4.94 -5.35 -4.41
N ILE A 100 3.64 -5.43 -4.22
CA ILE A 100 2.64 -4.64 -4.94
C ILE A 100 1.87 -3.79 -3.94
N ILE A 101 1.67 -2.50 -4.24
CA ILE A 101 0.63 -1.71 -3.59
C ILE A 101 -0.58 -1.71 -4.50
N ALA A 102 -1.75 -2.06 -3.98
CA ALA A 102 -3.00 -2.07 -4.71
C ALA A 102 -3.98 -1.05 -4.10
N SER A 103 -4.55 -0.20 -4.95
CA SER A 103 -5.77 0.55 -4.65
C SER A 103 -6.95 -0.38 -4.89
N VAL A 104 -7.81 -0.55 -3.88
CA VAL A 104 -8.97 -1.43 -3.93
C VAL A 104 -10.26 -0.64 -3.78
N ARG A 105 -11.28 -1.05 -4.54
CA ARG A 105 -12.64 -0.50 -4.53
C ARG A 105 -13.49 -1.15 -3.43
N PRO A 106 -14.75 -0.70 -3.21
CA PRO A 106 -15.63 -1.30 -2.20
C PRO A 106 -15.78 -2.82 -2.36
N GLY A 107 -15.65 -3.53 -1.24
CA GLY A 107 -15.61 -4.98 -1.17
C GLY A 107 -15.19 -5.46 0.22
N THR A 108 -14.36 -6.49 0.27
CA THR A 108 -13.87 -7.13 1.49
C THR A 108 -12.92 -6.24 2.29
N PHE A 109 -12.09 -5.45 1.61
CA PHE A 109 -11.07 -4.61 2.27
C PHE A 109 -11.61 -3.25 2.74
N THR A 110 -12.65 -2.73 2.09
CA THR A 110 -13.16 -1.36 2.32
C THR A 110 -14.59 -1.18 1.82
N SER A 111 -15.30 -0.15 2.28
CA SER A 111 -16.61 0.25 1.75
C SER A 111 -16.55 1.45 0.81
N VAL A 112 -15.38 2.08 0.64
CA VAL A 112 -15.19 3.30 -0.17
C VAL A 112 -14.04 3.17 -1.17
N GLY A 113 -12.84 2.97 -0.64
CA GLY A 113 -11.57 2.90 -1.35
C GLY A 113 -10.47 2.69 -0.32
N HIS A 114 -9.39 1.99 -0.66
CA HIS A 114 -8.31 1.70 0.30
C HIS A 114 -7.03 1.28 -0.42
N TYR A 115 -5.89 1.39 0.27
CA TYR A 115 -4.63 0.80 -0.21
C TYR A 115 -4.22 -0.36 0.68
N ILE A 116 -3.74 -1.42 0.05
CA ILE A 116 -3.17 -2.61 0.70
C ILE A 116 -1.84 -2.98 0.03
N VAL A 117 -0.99 -3.73 0.75
CA VAL A 117 0.25 -4.30 0.20
C VAL A 117 0.05 -5.78 -0.06
N LEU A 118 0.34 -6.25 -1.27
CA LEU A 118 0.55 -7.65 -1.58
C LEU A 118 2.05 -7.94 -1.48
N TRP A 119 2.47 -8.79 -0.56
CA TRP A 119 3.90 -8.95 -0.23
C TRP A 119 4.50 -10.28 -0.67
N GLY A 120 3.68 -11.24 -1.10
CA GLY A 120 4.16 -12.52 -1.63
C GLY A 120 3.01 -13.41 -2.07
N ILE A 121 3.34 -14.47 -2.81
CA ILE A 121 2.38 -15.48 -3.29
C ILE A 121 2.99 -16.87 -3.09
N ASP A 122 2.18 -17.87 -2.74
CA ASP A 122 2.62 -19.28 -2.69
C ASP A 122 2.16 -20.09 -3.91
N ASP A 123 2.51 -21.38 -3.91
CA ASP A 123 2.19 -22.32 -4.99
C ASP A 123 0.72 -22.72 -5.05
N ALA A 124 -0.09 -22.35 -4.04
CA ALA A 124 -1.54 -22.48 -4.05
C ALA A 124 -2.25 -21.19 -4.50
N ASP A 125 -1.51 -20.26 -5.12
CA ASP A 125 -1.97 -18.93 -5.54
C ASP A 125 -2.61 -18.12 -4.40
N GLN A 126 -2.14 -18.34 -3.17
CA GLN A 126 -2.55 -17.54 -2.02
C GLN A 126 -1.56 -16.39 -1.81
N VAL A 127 -2.11 -15.19 -1.76
CA VAL A 127 -1.40 -13.92 -1.63
C VAL A 127 -1.36 -13.51 -0.16
N GLY A 128 -0.17 -13.14 0.31
CA GLY A 128 -0.02 -12.43 1.57
C GLY A 128 -0.42 -10.97 1.40
N VAL A 129 -1.36 -10.50 2.22
CA VAL A 129 -1.85 -9.12 2.22
C VAL A 129 -1.50 -8.45 3.54
N TYR A 130 -0.94 -7.24 3.50
CA TYR A 130 -0.91 -6.34 4.64
C TYR A 130 -1.87 -5.19 4.39
N ASP A 131 -2.93 -5.18 5.16
CA ASP A 131 -3.93 -4.13 5.23
C ASP A 131 -3.61 -3.21 6.42
N PRO A 132 -3.23 -1.94 6.18
CA PRO A 132 -2.82 -1.02 7.24
C PRO A 132 -3.95 -0.67 8.23
N ASN A 133 -5.21 -1.03 7.92
CA ASN A 133 -6.39 -0.86 8.76
C ASN A 133 -6.86 -2.13 9.48
N SER A 134 -6.26 -3.29 9.24
CA SER A 134 -6.79 -4.54 9.78
C SER A 134 -5.75 -5.61 10.04
N ALA A 135 -5.55 -5.91 11.32
CA ALA A 135 -4.77 -7.07 11.74
C ALA A 135 -5.42 -8.40 11.31
N SER A 136 -6.76 -8.50 11.36
CA SER A 136 -7.45 -9.76 11.02
C SER A 136 -7.37 -10.09 9.54
N ARG A 137 -7.50 -9.08 8.65
CA ARG A 137 -7.31 -9.29 7.21
C ARG A 137 -5.86 -9.62 6.86
N SER A 138 -4.91 -9.09 7.63
CA SER A 138 -3.49 -9.33 7.43
C SER A 138 -2.96 -10.62 8.06
N ALA A 139 -3.72 -11.26 8.95
CA ALA A 139 -3.35 -12.50 9.63
C ALA A 139 -3.56 -13.76 8.76
N ARG A 140 -4.20 -13.62 7.60
CA ARG A 140 -4.50 -14.72 6.67
C ARG A 140 -3.97 -14.42 5.27
N ARG A 141 -3.88 -15.48 4.46
CA ARG A 141 -3.66 -15.36 3.01
C ARG A 141 -4.99 -15.35 2.27
N TRP A 142 -4.96 -14.83 1.06
CA TRP A 142 -6.13 -14.56 0.22
C TRP A 142 -5.96 -15.22 -1.14
N GLY A 143 -7.04 -15.71 -1.75
CA GLY A 143 -6.94 -16.20 -3.12
C GLY A 143 -6.59 -15.05 -4.06
N VAL A 144 -5.65 -15.24 -5.00
CA VAL A 144 -5.25 -14.16 -5.92
C VAL A 144 -6.43 -13.55 -6.68
N VAL A 145 -7.42 -14.37 -7.07
CA VAL A 145 -8.64 -13.93 -7.76
C VAL A 145 -9.56 -13.14 -6.83
N GLU A 146 -9.63 -13.52 -5.55
CA GLU A 146 -10.43 -12.80 -4.54
C GLU A 146 -9.92 -11.36 -4.39
N VAL A 147 -8.60 -11.19 -4.28
CA VAL A 147 -7.99 -9.86 -4.22
C VAL A 147 -8.12 -9.12 -5.54
N LEU A 148 -7.80 -9.77 -6.67
CA LEU A 148 -7.85 -9.18 -8.01
C LEU A 148 -9.21 -8.55 -8.33
N ASN A 149 -10.31 -9.17 -7.92
CA ASN A 149 -11.66 -8.68 -8.19
C ASN A 149 -11.95 -7.31 -7.55
N GLU A 150 -11.20 -6.93 -6.52
CA GLU A 150 -11.36 -5.66 -5.80
C GLU A 150 -10.32 -4.61 -6.20
N ILE A 151 -9.30 -4.94 -6.99
CA ILE A 151 -8.27 -3.99 -7.41
C ILE A 151 -8.82 -3.01 -8.45
N GLU A 152 -8.59 -1.72 -8.21
CA GLU A 152 -8.86 -0.63 -9.13
C GLU A 152 -7.59 -0.13 -9.84
N ALA A 153 -6.44 -0.16 -9.17
CA ALA A 153 -5.12 0.14 -9.72
C ALA A 153 -4.04 -0.53 -8.87
N MET A 154 -2.87 -0.84 -9.43
CA MET A 154 -1.78 -1.44 -8.66
C MET A 154 -0.38 -1.18 -9.25
N TRP A 155 0.61 -1.15 -8.37
CA TRP A 155 2.01 -0.84 -8.71
C TRP A 155 2.95 -1.83 -8.05
N ALA A 156 3.90 -2.38 -8.83
CA ALA A 156 4.99 -3.21 -8.33
C ALA A 156 6.27 -2.40 -8.12
N TYR A 157 7.07 -2.82 -7.14
CA TYR A 157 8.30 -2.14 -6.73
C TYR A 157 9.53 -3.03 -6.84
N TYR A 158 10.36 -2.78 -7.86
CA TYR A 158 11.52 -3.61 -8.24
C TYR A 158 12.83 -3.18 -7.58
#